data_AF-A0A7X7VGT2-F1
#
_entry.id   AF-A0A7X7VGT2-F1
#
_cell.length_a   1.000
_cell.length_b   1.000
_cell.length_c   1.000
_cell.angle_alpha   90.00
_cell.angle_beta   90.00
_cell.angle_gamma   90.00
#
_symmetry.space_group_name_H-M   'P 1'
#
loop_
_entity.id
_entity.type
_entity.pdbx_description
1 polymer ?
#
loop_
_entity_poly.entity_id
_entity_poly.type
_entity_poly.pdbx_seq_one_letter_code
_entity_poly.pdbx_strand_id
1 'polypeptide(L)'
;MKIRFAYRGMITVEDLWDLSVQELDRIFQKLNKALKESKEESLLSPQAKEDSELAIAVAIVRHIVEVKLAEAAVALAAVERRAKKEKILSILADKQDDSLRNMSQEDLTKMLEDL
;
A
#
# COMPACT_ATOMS: atom_id res chain seq x y z
N MET A 1 -20.65 -14.13 -10.99
CA MET A 1 -21.34 -13.59 -9.80
C MET A 1 -21.03 -12.11 -9.73
N LYS A 2 -22.06 -11.24 -9.75
CA LYS A 2 -21.86 -9.78 -9.70
C LYS A 2 -22.31 -9.29 -8.33
N ILE A 3 -21.36 -9.00 -7.46
CA ILE A 3 -21.62 -8.44 -6.13
C ILE A 3 -21.79 -6.93 -6.30
N ARG A 4 -22.89 -6.40 -5.75
CA ARG A 4 -23.15 -4.96 -5.69
C ARG A 4 -23.19 -4.52 -4.24
N PHE A 5 -22.63 -3.35 -3.97
CA PHE A 5 -22.54 -2.79 -2.63
C PHE A 5 -23.51 -1.62 -2.51
N ALA A 6 -24.28 -1.58 -1.42
CA ALA A 6 -25.19 -0.49 -1.12
C ALA A 6 -24.41 0.70 -0.53
N TYR A 7 -23.94 1.60 -1.39
CA TYR A 7 -23.23 2.81 -1.00
C TYR A 7 -23.59 3.97 -1.94
N ARG A 8 -24.37 4.95 -1.43
CA ARG A 8 -24.92 6.08 -2.22
C ARG A 8 -25.61 5.62 -3.53
N GLY A 9 -26.17 4.42 -3.53
CA GLY A 9 -26.59 3.70 -4.73
C GLY A 9 -26.07 2.26 -4.70
N MET A 10 -26.10 1.59 -5.85
CA MET A 10 -25.48 0.28 -6.05
C MET A 10 -24.15 0.48 -6.76
N ILE A 11 -23.04 0.27 -6.05
CA ILE A 11 -21.70 0.36 -6.62
C ILE A 11 -21.12 -1.04 -6.85
N THR A 12 -20.19 -1.16 -7.78
CA THR A 12 -19.51 -2.41 -8.11
C THR A 12 -18.17 -2.53 -7.39
N VAL A 13 -17.49 -3.68 -7.56
CA VAL A 13 -16.15 -3.89 -7.00
C VAL A 13 -15.13 -2.89 -7.58
N GLU A 14 -15.27 -2.52 -8.84
CA GLU A 14 -14.39 -1.55 -9.51
C GLU A 14 -14.53 -0.16 -8.87
N ASP A 15 -15.76 0.29 -8.64
CA ASP A 15 -16.03 1.57 -7.98
C ASP A 15 -15.47 1.64 -6.54
N LEU A 16 -15.31 0.51 -5.84
CA LEU A 16 -14.66 0.47 -4.52
C LEU A 16 -13.19 0.91 -4.60
N TRP A 17 -12.52 0.68 -5.73
CA TRP A 17 -11.13 1.14 -5.93
C TRP A 17 -11.03 2.65 -6.06
N ASP A 18 -12.10 3.35 -6.42
CA ASP A 18 -12.11 4.82 -6.50
C ASP A 18 -12.46 5.49 -5.16
N LEU A 19 -12.98 4.73 -4.18
CA LEU A 19 -13.34 5.25 -2.87
C LEU A 19 -12.14 5.50 -1.95
N SER A 20 -12.28 6.43 -1.02
CA SER A 20 -11.28 6.63 0.03
C SER A 20 -11.25 5.47 1.04
N VAL A 21 -10.11 5.29 1.73
CA VAL A 21 -9.97 4.26 2.78
C VAL A 21 -11.00 4.43 3.90
N GLN A 22 -11.38 5.67 4.21
CA GLN A 22 -12.42 5.98 5.20
C GLN A 22 -13.81 5.55 4.75
N GLU A 23 -14.12 5.68 3.45
CA GLU A 23 -15.39 5.24 2.89
C GLU A 23 -15.45 3.71 2.79
N LEU A 24 -14.34 3.07 2.43
CA LEU A 24 -14.21 1.61 2.45
C LEU A 24 -14.39 1.04 3.85
N ASP A 25 -13.85 1.68 4.88
CA ASP A 25 -14.04 1.27 6.28
C ASP A 25 -15.52 1.37 6.70
N ARG A 26 -16.22 2.44 6.31
CA ARG A 26 -17.67 2.56 6.56
C ARG A 26 -18.47 1.45 5.88
N ILE A 27 -18.13 1.07 4.65
CA ILE A 27 -18.77 -0.04 3.93
C ILE A 27 -18.48 -1.36 4.66
N PHE A 28 -17.22 -1.59 5.04
CA PHE A 28 -16.80 -2.76 5.78
C PHE A 28 -17.57 -2.93 7.09
N GLN A 29 -17.70 -1.86 7.89
CA GLN A 29 -18.45 -1.89 9.15
C GLN A 29 -19.92 -2.27 8.94
N LYS A 30 -20.57 -1.73 7.91
CA LYS A 30 -21.96 -2.06 7.56
C LYS A 30 -22.11 -3.53 7.17
N LEU A 31 -21.26 -4.02 6.27
CA LEU A 31 -21.29 -5.41 5.82
C LEU A 31 -21.00 -6.38 6.97
N ASN A 32 -20.06 -6.04 7.85
CA ASN A 32 -19.69 -6.87 8.98
C ASN A 32 -20.81 -6.91 10.04
N LYS A 33 -21.57 -5.81 10.21
CA LYS A 33 -22.77 -5.78 11.06
C LYS A 33 -23.86 -6.69 10.48
N ALA A 34 -24.16 -6.57 9.19
CA ALA A 34 -25.14 -7.42 8.51
C ALA A 34 -24.75 -8.91 8.54
N LEU A 35 -23.46 -9.23 8.38
CA LEU A 35 -22.96 -10.61 8.47
C LEU A 35 -23.11 -11.19 9.88
N LYS A 36 -22.97 -10.36 10.94
CA LYS A 36 -23.19 -10.80 12.32
C LYS A 36 -24.67 -10.98 12.63
N GLU A 37 -25.51 -10.06 12.20
CA GLU A 37 -26.97 -10.13 12.35
C GLU A 37 -27.54 -11.36 11.63
N SER A 38 -27.07 -11.64 10.40
CA SER A 38 -27.47 -12.83 9.63
C SER A 38 -27.16 -14.14 10.36
N LYS A 39 -26.02 -14.21 11.06
CA LYS A 39 -25.59 -15.40 11.83
C LYS A 39 -26.39 -15.63 13.11
N GLU A 40 -26.97 -14.59 13.70
CA GLU A 40 -27.69 -14.70 14.98
C GLU A 40 -29.20 -14.96 14.81
N GLU A 41 -29.80 -14.61 13.66
CA GLU A 41 -31.27 -14.52 13.54
C GLU A 41 -31.98 -15.77 12.95
N SER A 42 -31.29 -16.86 12.56
CA SER A 42 -32.01 -18.00 11.96
C SER A 42 -31.67 -19.39 12.49
N LEU A 43 -32.67 -19.99 13.14
CA LEU A 43 -32.79 -21.42 13.43
C LEU A 43 -33.50 -22.21 12.31
N LEU A 44 -34.09 -21.53 11.31
CA LEU A 44 -35.09 -22.12 10.40
C LEU A 44 -34.87 -21.87 8.90
N SER A 45 -33.80 -21.19 8.48
CA SER A 45 -33.60 -20.84 7.06
C SER A 45 -32.27 -21.37 6.52
N PRO A 46 -32.23 -21.95 5.29
CA PRO A 46 -30.98 -22.29 4.62
C PRO A 46 -30.28 -21.01 4.12
N GLN A 47 -29.60 -20.29 5.01
CA GLN A 47 -28.93 -18.99 4.77
C GLN A 47 -27.56 -19.07 4.10
N ALA A 48 -27.05 -20.28 3.81
CA ALA A 48 -25.66 -20.50 3.41
C ALA A 48 -25.19 -19.67 2.19
N LYS A 49 -26.11 -19.30 1.28
CA LYS A 49 -25.77 -18.45 0.12
C LYS A 49 -25.59 -16.98 0.50
N GLU A 50 -26.55 -16.36 1.19
CA GLU A 50 -26.46 -14.94 1.57
C GLU A 50 -25.29 -14.67 2.52
N ASP A 51 -25.05 -15.57 3.47
CA ASP A 51 -23.87 -15.50 4.35
C ASP A 51 -22.56 -15.61 3.54
N SER A 52 -22.54 -16.45 2.51
CA SER A 52 -21.39 -16.57 1.62
C SER A 52 -21.20 -15.30 0.79
N GLU A 53 -22.25 -14.67 0.28
CA GLU A 53 -22.13 -13.43 -0.49
C GLU A 53 -21.63 -12.27 0.39
N LEU A 54 -22.17 -12.14 1.61
CA LEU A 54 -21.74 -11.14 2.59
C LEU A 54 -20.29 -11.37 3.03
N ALA A 55 -19.89 -12.62 3.29
CA ALA A 55 -18.52 -12.95 3.64
C ALA A 55 -17.54 -12.63 2.50
N ILE A 56 -17.92 -12.93 1.25
CA ILE A 56 -17.12 -12.58 0.07
C ILE A 56 -17.03 -11.05 -0.09
N ALA A 57 -18.14 -10.33 0.09
CA ALA A 57 -18.17 -8.87 0.02
C ALA A 57 -17.23 -8.23 1.06
N VAL A 58 -17.24 -8.75 2.30
CA VAL A 58 -16.32 -8.33 3.38
C VAL A 58 -14.86 -8.63 3.01
N ALA A 59 -14.59 -9.80 2.44
CA ALA A 59 -13.24 -10.19 2.02
C ALA A 59 -12.69 -9.28 0.90
N ILE A 60 -13.53 -8.94 -0.08
CA ILE A 60 -13.17 -8.02 -1.18
C ILE A 60 -12.79 -6.65 -0.61
N VAL A 61 -13.64 -6.04 0.21
CA VAL A 61 -13.37 -4.70 0.77
C VAL A 61 -12.08 -4.71 1.61
N ARG A 62 -11.87 -5.76 2.41
CA ARG A 62 -10.64 -5.93 3.20
C ARG A 62 -9.40 -5.97 2.31
N HIS A 63 -9.44 -6.80 1.26
CA HIS A 63 -8.32 -6.93 0.33
C HIS A 63 -7.99 -5.60 -0.36
N ILE A 64 -9.01 -4.84 -0.80
CA ILE A 64 -8.82 -3.53 -1.42
C ILE A 64 -8.14 -2.55 -0.46
N VAL A 65 -8.58 -2.51 0.81
CA VAL A 65 -7.97 -1.65 1.84
C VAL A 65 -6.52 -2.07 2.12
N GLU A 66 -6.26 -3.37 2.25
CA GLU A 66 -4.89 -3.90 2.44
C GLU A 66 -3.96 -3.51 1.30
N VAL A 67 -4.41 -3.66 0.04
CA VAL A 67 -3.62 -3.29 -1.14
C VAL A 67 -3.35 -1.78 -1.15
N LYS A 68 -4.36 -0.93 -0.93
CA LYS A 68 -4.19 0.52 -0.89
C LYS A 68 -3.20 0.97 0.20
N LEU A 69 -3.27 0.36 1.38
CA LEU A 69 -2.33 0.65 2.46
C LEU A 69 -0.91 0.19 2.12
N ALA A 70 -0.77 -0.99 1.49
CA ALA A 70 0.51 -1.49 1.02
C ALA A 70 1.11 -0.58 -0.07
N GLU A 71 0.33 -0.14 -1.05
CA GLU A 71 0.77 0.79 -2.09
C GLU A 71 1.23 2.13 -1.50
N ALA A 72 0.47 2.69 -0.56
CA ALA A 72 0.85 3.91 0.15
C ALA A 72 2.17 3.74 0.92
N ALA A 73 2.35 2.60 1.61
CA ALA A 73 3.59 2.28 2.31
C ALA A 73 4.78 2.11 1.35
N VAL A 74 4.57 1.47 0.19
CA VAL A 74 5.60 1.29 -0.84
C VAL A 74 6.02 2.64 -1.43
N ALA A 75 5.07 3.54 -1.68
CA ALA A 75 5.34 4.88 -2.18
C ALA A 75 6.16 5.70 -1.18
N LEU A 76 5.77 5.69 0.11
CA LEU A 76 6.54 6.33 1.18
C LEU A 76 7.95 5.75 1.32
N ALA A 77 8.07 4.43 1.32
CA ALA A 77 9.36 3.75 1.40
C ALA A 77 10.24 4.07 0.18
N ALA A 78 9.66 4.27 -1.02
CA ALA A 78 10.40 4.68 -2.20
C ALA A 78 10.97 6.10 -2.06
N VAL A 79 10.19 7.04 -1.51
CA VAL A 79 10.65 8.41 -1.22
C VAL A 79 11.76 8.38 -0.18
N GLU A 80 11.59 7.65 0.92
CA GLU A 80 12.65 7.51 1.93
C GLU A 80 13.92 6.89 1.37
N ARG A 81 13.80 5.83 0.55
CA ARG A 81 14.96 5.19 -0.08
C ARG A 81 15.69 6.16 -1.01
N ARG A 82 14.97 7.00 -1.77
CA ARG A 82 15.58 8.04 -2.62
C ARG A 82 16.32 9.07 -1.76
N ALA A 83 15.69 9.61 -0.73
CA ALA A 83 16.33 10.57 0.19
C ALA A 83 17.57 9.99 0.89
N LYS A 84 17.49 8.73 1.35
CA LYS A 84 18.63 8.01 1.94
C LYS A 84 19.75 7.82 0.92
N LYS A 85 19.43 7.44 -0.32
CA LYS A 85 20.40 7.25 -1.40
C LYS A 85 21.11 8.56 -1.76
N GLU A 86 20.37 9.65 -1.91
CA GLU A 86 20.95 10.98 -2.20
C GLU A 86 21.90 11.42 -1.09
N LYS A 87 21.51 11.25 0.17
CA LYS A 87 22.36 11.58 1.32
C LYS A 87 23.64 10.73 1.36
N ILE A 88 23.54 9.43 1.06
CA ILE A 88 24.70 8.54 1.00
C ILE A 88 25.62 8.93 -0.17
N LEU A 89 25.07 9.25 -1.34
CA LEU A 89 25.85 9.69 -2.50
C LEU A 89 26.60 10.99 -2.22
N SER A 90 25.96 11.96 -1.57
CA SER A 90 26.63 13.21 -1.16
C SER A 90 27.80 12.93 -0.22
N ILE A 91 27.59 12.15 0.84
CA ILE A 91 28.64 11.82 1.81
C ILE A 91 29.78 11.03 1.14
N LEU A 92 29.46 10.17 0.17
CA LEU A 92 30.46 9.39 -0.54
C LEU A 92 31.30 10.27 -1.49
N ALA A 93 30.66 11.22 -2.17
CA ALA A 93 31.35 12.23 -2.97
C ALA A 93 32.26 13.11 -2.07
N ASP A 94 31.75 13.61 -0.96
CA ASP A 94 32.52 14.42 -0.01
C ASP A 94 33.75 13.64 0.52
N LYS A 95 33.58 12.36 0.84
CA LYS A 95 34.69 11.50 1.27
C LYS A 95 35.69 11.21 0.17
N GLN A 96 35.25 11.04 -1.09
CA GLN A 96 36.16 10.88 -2.22
C GLN A 96 36.96 12.15 -2.45
N ASP A 97 36.32 13.31 -2.39
CA ASP A 97 36.96 14.61 -2.50
C ASP A 97 37.97 14.84 -1.36
N ASP A 98 37.61 14.52 -0.12
CA ASP A 98 38.54 14.60 1.02
C ASP A 98 39.70 13.62 0.88
N SER A 99 39.45 12.41 0.36
CA SER A 99 40.51 11.45 0.08
C SER A 99 41.47 11.99 -0.98
N LEU A 100 40.95 12.54 -2.08
CA LEU A 100 41.75 13.16 -3.14
C LEU A 100 42.51 14.38 -2.62
N ARG A 101 41.91 15.19 -1.74
CA ARG A 101 42.56 16.33 -1.09
C ARG A 101 43.70 15.93 -0.15
N ASN A 102 43.60 14.75 0.47
CA ASN A 102 44.62 14.21 1.36
C ASN A 102 45.71 13.41 0.62
N MET A 103 45.54 13.14 -0.68
CA MET A 103 46.58 12.49 -1.48
C MET A 103 47.72 13.47 -1.81
N SER A 104 48.93 12.93 -1.97
CA SER A 104 50.11 13.74 -2.31
C SER A 104 50.04 14.24 -3.76
N GLN A 105 50.75 15.34 -4.05
CA GLN A 105 50.83 15.88 -5.42
C GLN A 105 51.34 14.86 -6.44
N GLU A 106 52.29 14.01 -6.07
CA GLU A 106 52.85 12.96 -6.95
C GLU A 106 51.81 11.88 -7.28
N ASP A 107 50.98 11.48 -6.30
CA ASP A 107 49.93 10.47 -6.52
C ASP A 107 48.78 11.01 -7.38
N LEU A 108 48.40 12.27 -7.19
CA LEU A 108 47.41 12.96 -8.02
C LEU A 108 47.89 13.11 -9.47
N THR A 109 49.18 13.37 -9.67
CA THR A 109 49.78 13.51 -11.01
C THR A 109 49.82 12.17 -11.73
N LYS A 110 50.18 11.07 -11.03
CA LYS A 110 50.12 9.71 -11.60
C LYS A 110 48.71 9.30 -12.02
N MET A 111 47.69 9.63 -11.24
CA MET A 111 46.29 9.36 -11.62
C MET A 111 45.85 10.16 -12.86
N LEU A 112 46.46 11.32 -13.11
CA LEU A 112 46.20 12.12 -14.31
C LEU A 112 46.90 11.57 -15.56
N GLU A 113 48.06 10.94 -15.39
CA GLU A 113 48.83 10.30 -16.47
C GLU A 113 48.26 8.92 -16.89
N ASP A 114 47.52 8.25 -16.01
CA ASP A 114 46.90 6.93 -16.26
C ASP A 114 45.50 7.03 -16.93
N LEU A 115 45.05 8.26 -17.26
CA LEU A 115 43.79 8.56 -17.95
C LEU A 115 44.01 8.80 -19.46
#